data_AF-A0A6J7RYX1-F1
#
_entry.id   AF-A0A6J7RYX1-F1
#
_cell.length_a   1.000
_cell.length_b   1.000
_cell.length_c   1.000
_cell.angle_alpha   90.00
_cell.angle_beta   90.00
_cell.angle_gamma   90.00
#
_symmetry.space_group_name_H-M   'P 1'
#
loop_
_entity.id
_entity.type
_entity.pdbx_description
1 polymer ?
#
loop_
_entity_poly.entity_id
_entity_poly.type
_entity_poly.pdbx_seq_one_letter_code
_entity_poly.pdbx_strand_id
1 'polypeptide(L)'
;MKFSVSILAEGDREVTIEEVVALADAVAIHSGIASGVGAMSYGAQIIVEAENSDLAVDRAIELFTSAAATAQLPSWPVTKAETISESDDLEEDDE
;
A
#
# COMPACT_ATOMS: atom_id res chain seq x y z
N MET A 1 8.91 -15.52 0.94
CA MET A 1 9.78 -14.38 0.58
C MET A 1 9.08 -13.11 1.05
N LYS A 2 9.82 -12.06 1.37
CA LYS A 2 9.24 -10.76 1.71
C LYS A 2 9.14 -9.91 0.46
N PHE A 3 7.99 -9.31 0.27
CA PHE A 3 7.72 -8.38 -0.82
C PHE A 3 7.29 -7.05 -0.23
N SER A 4 7.82 -5.98 -0.78
CA SER A 4 7.33 -4.63 -0.52
C SER A 4 6.28 -4.31 -1.56
N VAL A 5 5.04 -4.07 -1.14
CA VAL A 5 3.92 -3.83 -2.06
C VAL A 5 3.39 -2.43 -1.86
N SER A 6 3.39 -1.65 -2.92
CA SER A 6 2.82 -0.30 -2.98
C SER A 6 1.41 -0.36 -3.56
N ILE A 7 0.40 0.01 -2.75
CA ILE A 7 -1.01 0.00 -3.13
C ILE A 7 -1.57 1.42 -3.12
N LEU A 8 -2.40 1.73 -4.10
CA LEU A 8 -3.09 3.02 -4.22
C LEU A 8 -4.58 2.79 -4.52
N ALA A 9 -5.44 3.50 -3.79
CA ALA A 9 -6.86 3.62 -4.11
C ALA A 9 -7.19 5.07 -4.49
N GLU A 10 -7.91 5.23 -5.60
CA GLU A 10 -8.28 6.54 -6.15
C GLU A 10 -9.75 6.85 -5.93
N GLY A 11 -10.00 8.09 -5.54
CA GLY A 11 -11.28 8.56 -5.07
C GLY A 11 -11.85 9.73 -5.84
N ASP A 12 -12.89 10.30 -5.23
CA ASP A 12 -13.68 11.42 -5.74
C ASP A 12 -13.47 12.71 -4.94
N ARG A 13 -12.61 12.70 -3.91
CA ARG A 13 -12.25 13.87 -3.11
C ARG A 13 -10.81 13.81 -2.58
N GLU A 14 -10.33 14.94 -2.08
CA GLU A 14 -9.04 15.02 -1.41
C GLU A 14 -9.05 14.26 -0.07
N VAL A 15 -7.92 13.63 0.23
CA VAL A 15 -7.65 12.94 1.51
C VAL A 15 -7.00 13.92 2.49
N THR A 16 -7.52 13.95 3.71
CA THR A 16 -7.02 14.83 4.77
C THR A 16 -5.80 14.26 5.47
N ILE A 17 -5.08 15.10 6.22
CA ILE A 17 -3.94 14.65 7.05
C ILE A 17 -4.40 13.63 8.10
N GLU A 18 -5.53 13.89 8.75
CA GLU A 18 -6.08 13.03 9.80
C GLU A 18 -6.38 11.62 9.28
N GLU A 19 -6.93 11.54 8.07
CA GLU A 19 -7.19 10.29 7.36
C GLU A 19 -5.92 9.51 7.04
N VAL A 20 -4.86 10.18 6.56
CA VAL A 20 -3.57 9.52 6.30
C VAL A 20 -2.89 9.07 7.61
N VAL A 21 -3.01 9.85 8.69
CA VAL A 21 -2.48 9.46 10.00
C VAL A 21 -3.21 8.23 10.54
N ALA A 22 -4.54 8.17 10.40
CA ALA A 22 -5.32 6.99 10.77
C ALA A 22 -4.92 5.77 9.94
N LEU A 23 -4.70 5.95 8.64
CA LEU A 23 -4.19 4.88 7.78
C LEU A 23 -2.79 4.43 8.19
N ALA A 24 -1.90 5.37 8.54
CA ALA A 24 -0.54 5.09 8.98
C ALA A 24 -0.53 4.20 10.23
N ASP A 25 -1.40 4.49 11.20
CA ASP A 25 -1.56 3.67 12.41
C ASP A 25 -2.07 2.25 12.05
N ALA A 26 -3.06 2.16 11.17
CA ALA A 26 -3.64 0.89 10.75
C ALA A 26 -2.64 -0.01 9.98
N VAL A 27 -1.78 0.58 9.13
CA VAL A 27 -0.78 -0.19 8.35
C VAL A 27 0.52 -0.43 9.11
N ALA A 28 0.79 0.28 10.21
CA ALA A 28 2.02 0.14 11.00
C ALA A 28 2.24 -1.30 11.51
N ILE A 29 1.17 -2.04 11.78
CA ILE A 29 1.19 -3.46 12.19
C ILE A 29 1.87 -4.33 11.10
N HIS A 30 1.79 -3.92 9.85
CA HIS A 30 2.38 -4.59 8.68
C HIS A 30 3.70 -3.95 8.22
N SER A 31 4.37 -3.21 9.11
CA SER A 31 5.54 -2.39 8.77
C SER A 31 5.26 -1.41 7.63
N GLY A 32 4.02 -0.92 7.56
CA GLY A 32 3.53 -0.12 6.46
C GLY A 32 3.78 1.37 6.59
N ILE A 33 3.77 2.07 5.46
CA ILE A 33 3.89 3.53 5.36
C ILE A 33 2.71 4.03 4.54
N ALA A 34 1.85 4.86 5.14
CA ALA A 34 0.72 5.47 4.45
C ALA A 34 1.11 6.75 3.69
N SER A 35 0.36 7.07 2.64
CA SER A 35 0.54 8.27 1.81
C SER A 35 -0.80 8.78 1.26
N GLY A 36 -0.81 9.99 0.69
CA GLY A 36 -1.98 10.56 0.01
C GLY A 36 -2.50 11.89 0.53
N VAL A 37 -1.79 12.55 1.46
CA VAL A 37 -2.24 13.85 2.03
C VAL A 37 -2.43 14.88 0.92
N GLY A 38 -3.63 15.45 0.81
CA GLY A 38 -3.97 16.46 -0.20
C GLY A 38 -4.06 15.93 -1.64
N ALA A 39 -4.04 14.60 -1.82
CA ALA A 39 -4.27 13.96 -3.10
C ALA A 39 -5.70 13.41 -3.19
N MET A 40 -6.19 13.15 -4.40
CA MET A 40 -7.46 12.46 -4.64
C MET A 40 -7.34 10.92 -4.51
N SER A 41 -6.38 10.46 -3.71
CA SER A 41 -6.02 9.07 -3.56
C SER A 41 -5.32 8.86 -2.23
N TYR A 42 -5.56 7.73 -1.57
CA TYR A 42 -4.74 7.28 -0.46
C TYR A 42 -4.04 5.99 -0.85
N GLY A 43 -2.86 5.79 -0.28
CA GLY A 43 -2.06 4.60 -0.56
C GLY A 43 -1.27 4.16 0.66
N ALA A 44 -0.70 2.98 0.55
CA ALA A 44 0.28 2.50 1.51
C ALA A 44 1.31 1.60 0.83
N GLN A 45 2.53 1.63 1.34
CA GLN A 45 3.50 0.58 1.12
C GLN A 45 3.44 -0.36 2.32
N ILE A 46 3.34 -1.67 2.10
CA ILE A 46 3.31 -2.68 3.16
C ILE A 46 4.23 -3.85 2.83
N ILE A 47 4.79 -4.47 3.87
CA ILE A 47 5.62 -5.66 3.73
C ILE A 47 4.75 -6.90 3.94
N VAL A 48 4.77 -7.81 2.98
CA VAL A 48 4.01 -9.07 3.05
C VAL A 48 4.91 -10.27 2.80
N GLU A 49 4.58 -11.38 3.46
CA GLU A 49 5.22 -12.67 3.21
C GLU A 49 4.36 -13.51 2.27
N ALA A 50 4.92 -13.88 1.12
CA ALA A 50 4.24 -14.68 0.11
C ALA A 50 5.20 -15.65 -0.60
N GLU A 51 4.62 -16.58 -1.36
CA GLU A 51 5.36 -17.54 -2.18
C GLU A 51 5.84 -16.91 -3.51
N ASN A 52 5.12 -15.93 -4.03
CA ASN A 52 5.42 -15.20 -5.27
C ASN A 52 4.80 -13.78 -5.25
N SER A 53 5.16 -12.97 -6.26
CA SER A 53 4.70 -11.58 -6.41
C SER A 53 3.19 -11.44 -6.54
N ASP A 54 2.52 -12.25 -7.37
CA ASP A 54 1.06 -12.19 -7.54
C ASP A 54 0.34 -12.42 -6.20
N LEU A 55 0.73 -13.46 -5.46
CA LEU A 55 0.18 -13.74 -4.14
C LEU A 55 0.51 -12.64 -3.13
N ALA A 56 1.65 -11.96 -3.27
CA ALA A 56 1.98 -10.79 -2.45
C ALA A 56 1.02 -9.63 -2.73
N VAL A 57 0.69 -9.36 -3.99
CA VAL A 57 -0.30 -8.34 -4.39
C VAL A 57 -1.66 -8.64 -3.78
N ASP A 58 -2.19 -9.85 -3.98
CA ASP A 58 -3.50 -10.23 -3.47
C ASP A 58 -3.59 -10.04 -1.95
N ARG A 59 -2.60 -10.56 -1.21
CA ARG A 59 -2.51 -10.40 0.24
C ARG A 59 -2.41 -8.94 0.66
N ALA A 60 -1.61 -8.17 -0.05
CA ALA A 60 -1.41 -6.77 0.25
C ALA A 60 -2.69 -5.94 0.05
N ILE A 61 -3.46 -6.23 -1.01
CA ILE A 61 -4.76 -5.59 -1.28
C ILE A 61 -5.76 -5.91 -0.16
N GLU A 62 -5.83 -7.16 0.30
CA GLU A 62 -6.71 -7.55 1.41
C GLU A 62 -6.35 -6.80 2.70
N LEU A 63 -5.06 -6.77 3.05
CA LEU A 63 -4.56 -6.07 4.25
C LEU A 63 -4.79 -4.56 4.16
N PHE A 64 -4.49 -3.96 3.01
CA PHE A 64 -4.71 -2.54 2.75
C PHE A 64 -6.20 -2.17 2.86
N THR A 65 -7.09 -2.98 2.30
CA THR A 65 -8.54 -2.75 2.38
C THR A 65 -9.03 -2.83 3.83
N SER A 66 -8.54 -3.80 4.60
CA SER A 66 -8.86 -3.92 6.03
C SER A 66 -8.31 -2.73 6.84
N ALA A 67 -7.11 -2.27 6.54
CA ALA A 67 -6.51 -1.11 7.19
C ALA A 67 -7.26 0.18 6.86
N ALA A 68 -7.64 0.39 5.59
CA ALA A 68 -8.47 1.52 5.16
C ALA A 68 -9.82 1.53 5.86
N ALA A 69 -10.48 0.37 6.00
CA ALA A 69 -11.73 0.24 6.76
C ALA A 69 -11.55 0.55 8.25
N THR A 70 -10.43 0.12 8.85
CA THR A 70 -10.09 0.41 10.26
C THR A 70 -9.83 1.90 10.47
N ALA A 71 -9.18 2.55 9.52
CA ALA A 71 -8.97 4.00 9.46
C ALA A 71 -10.23 4.79 9.06
N GLN A 72 -11.36 4.11 8.85
CA GLN A 72 -12.65 4.70 8.46
C GLN A 72 -12.59 5.48 7.12
N LEU A 73 -11.68 5.09 6.24
CA LEU A 73 -11.56 5.67 4.90
C LEU A 73 -12.68 5.19 3.97
N PRO A 74 -13.04 5.98 2.94
CA PRO A 74 -13.97 5.54 1.91
C PRO A 74 -13.44 4.29 1.21
N SER A 75 -14.32 3.35 0.86
CA SER A 75 -13.96 2.13 0.12
C SER A 75 -13.75 2.42 -1.38
N TRP A 76 -12.66 3.11 -1.70
CA TRP A 76 -12.29 3.44 -3.07
C TRP A 76 -11.68 2.23 -3.81
N PRO A 77 -11.82 2.15 -5.14
CA PRO A 77 -11.21 1.09 -5.91
C PRO A 77 -9.68 1.20 -5.88
N VAL A 78 -9.00 0.07 -5.66
CA VAL A 78 -7.56 -0.02 -5.86
C VAL A 78 -7.26 0.08 -7.36
N THR A 79 -6.50 1.10 -7.76
CA THR A 79 -6.13 1.34 -9.15
C THR A 79 -4.68 0.99 -9.44
N LYS A 80 -3.84 0.87 -8.41
CA LYS A 80 -2.44 0.46 -8.54
C LYS A 80 -2.02 -0.47 -7.41
N ALA A 81 -1.32 -1.54 -7.77
CA ALA A 81 -0.62 -2.41 -6.83
C ALA A 81 0.68 -2.91 -7.50
N GLU A 82 1.83 -2.55 -6.94
CA GLU A 82 3.15 -2.90 -7.47
C GLU A 82 3.98 -3.59 -6.39
N THR A 83 4.67 -4.67 -6.75
CA THR A 83 5.56 -5.40 -5.84
C THR A 83 7.01 -5.14 -6.18
N ILE A 84 7.82 -4.92 -5.17
CA ILE A 84 9.28 -4.93 -5.25
C ILE A 84 9.78 -6.07 -4.38
N SER A 85 10.61 -6.94 -4.98
CA SER A 85 11.24 -8.05 -4.27
C SER A 85 12.64 -7.63 -3.82
N GLU A 86 13.13 -8.14 -2.68
CA GLU A 86 14.55 -7.94 -2.27
C GLU A 86 15.57 -8.43 -3.32
N SER A 87 15.13 -9.21 -4.32
CA SER A 87 15.97 -9.73 -5.42
C SER A 87 16.01 -8.83 -6.66
N ASP A 88 15.19 -7.78 -6.72
CA ASP A 88 15.09 -6.84 -7.86
C ASP A 88 16.15 -5.72 -7.78
N ASP A 89 16.92 -5.64 -6.67
CA ASP A 89 17.96 -4.61 -6.41
C ASP A 89 19.28 -4.87 -7.20
N LEU A 90 19.26 -5.71 -8.24
CA LEU A 90 20.44 -6.14 -9.01
C LEU A 90 20.38 -5.82 -10.51
N GLU A 91 19.61 -4.82 -10.95
CA GLU A 91 19.62 -4.40 -12.36
C GLU A 91 19.54 -2.87 -12.56
N GLU A 92 20.42 -2.07 -11.96
CA GLU A 92 20.76 -0.73 -12.51
C GLU A 92 22.24 -0.37 -12.21
N ASP A 93 23.14 -0.61 -13.17
CA ASP A 93 24.29 0.23 -13.60
C ASP A 93 25.27 -0.62 -14.45
N ASP A 94 24.91 -0.88 -15.72
CA ASP A 94 25.86 -1.28 -16.76
C ASP A 94 25.73 -0.27 -17.92
N GLU A 95 26.37 0.91 -17.77
CA GLU A 95 26.92 1.69 -18.90
C GLU A 95 28.11 2.58 -18.49
#